data_AF-A0A1Q4V932-F1
#
_entry.id   AF-A0A1Q4V932-F1
#
_cell.length_a   1.000
_cell.length_b   1.000
_cell.length_c   1.000
_cell.angle_alpha   90.00
_cell.angle_beta   90.00
_cell.angle_gamma   90.00
#
_symmetry.space_group_name_H-M   'P 1'
#
loop_
_entity.id
_entity.type
_entity.pdbx_description
1 polymer ?
#
loop_
_entity_poly.entity_id
_entity_poly.type
_entity_poly.pdbx_seq_one_letter_code
_entity_poly.pdbx_strand_id
1 'polypeptide(L)'
;MVAVVRDNDGTEAAEVQRKYAAHTAFPNISVHVGQDKTYRTLEPQLLKANGLVAMNAILGENFASEADLLEHMEDRKTTCALTIFSSDQNINMPEYIRDAVA
;
A
#
# COMPACT_ATOMS: atom_id res chain seq x y z
N MET A 1 -14.49 12.50 11.30
CA MET A 1 -14.35 12.07 9.88
C MET A 1 -13.92 10.62 9.88
N VAL A 2 -14.41 9.81 8.95
CA VAL A 2 -14.09 8.38 8.83
C VAL A 2 -13.48 8.16 7.45
N ALA A 3 -12.27 7.64 7.42
CA ALA A 3 -11.59 7.26 6.19
C ALA A 3 -11.61 5.74 6.02
N VAL A 4 -12.17 5.26 4.92
CA VAL A 4 -12.01 3.87 4.48
C VAL A 4 -10.76 3.82 3.63
N VAL A 5 -9.80 2.98 4.01
CA VAL A 5 -8.52 2.82 3.31
C VAL A 5 -8.40 1.36 2.89
N ARG A 6 -8.18 1.12 1.59
CA ARG A 6 -8.04 -0.23 1.04
C ARG A 6 -7.11 -0.21 -0.16
N ASP A 7 -6.31 -1.25 -0.34
CA ASP A 7 -5.68 -1.53 -1.63
C ASP A 7 -6.74 -1.93 -2.68
N ASN A 8 -6.32 -2.23 -3.91
CA ASN A 8 -7.27 -2.51 -4.98
C ASN A 8 -7.49 -4.01 -5.23
N ASP A 9 -6.64 -4.90 -4.71
CA ASP A 9 -6.60 -6.35 -4.97
C ASP A 9 -6.59 -6.71 -6.46
N GLY A 10 -6.11 -5.81 -7.32
CA GLY A 10 -6.20 -5.94 -8.78
C GLY A 10 -7.56 -5.64 -9.38
N THR A 11 -8.47 -5.06 -8.60
CA THR A 11 -9.78 -4.58 -9.05
C THR A 11 -9.68 -3.11 -9.49
N GLU A 12 -10.48 -2.68 -10.47
CA GLU A 12 -10.57 -1.27 -10.83
C GLU A 12 -10.99 -0.41 -9.62
N ALA A 13 -10.28 0.69 -9.37
CA ALA A 13 -10.56 1.56 -8.21
C ALA A 13 -12.03 2.04 -8.17
N ALA A 14 -12.62 2.32 -9.33
CA ALA A 14 -14.03 2.70 -9.45
C ALA A 14 -14.99 1.58 -9.01
N GLU A 15 -14.64 0.31 -9.23
CA GLU A 15 -15.46 -0.81 -8.76
C GLU A 15 -15.36 -0.99 -7.25
N VAL A 16 -14.18 -0.80 -6.68
CA VAL A 16 -13.99 -0.81 -5.22
C VAL A 16 -14.81 0.30 -4.58
N GLN A 17 -14.73 1.52 -5.11
CA GLN A 17 -15.50 2.66 -4.61
C GLN A 17 -17.02 2.42 -4.67
N ARG A 18 -17.51 1.77 -5.74
CA ARG A 18 -18.94 1.41 -5.85
C ARG A 18 -19.43 0.50 -4.73
N LYS A 19 -18.58 -0.39 -4.20
CA LYS A 19 -18.94 -1.24 -3.04
C LYS A 19 -19.23 -0.43 -1.78
N TYR A 20 -18.64 0.77 -1.66
CA TYR A 20 -18.84 1.67 -0.54
C TYR A 20 -19.82 2.81 -0.83
N ALA A 21 -20.51 2.82 -1.98
CA ALA A 21 -21.40 3.90 -2.39
C ALA A 21 -22.53 4.20 -1.39
N ALA A 22 -23.02 3.17 -0.69
CA ALA A 22 -24.02 3.34 0.38
C ALA A 22 -23.47 4.12 1.59
N HIS A 23 -22.15 4.10 1.81
CA HIS A 23 -21.49 4.77 2.91
C HIS A 23 -20.99 6.16 2.53
N THR A 24 -20.59 6.39 1.29
CA THR A 24 -20.20 7.73 0.80
C THR A 24 -21.38 8.69 0.68
N ALA A 25 -22.62 8.21 0.85
CA ALA A 25 -23.79 9.06 1.05
C ALA A 25 -23.70 9.93 2.32
N PHE A 26 -22.89 9.52 3.30
CA PHE A 26 -22.62 10.32 4.49
C PHE A 26 -21.41 11.23 4.26
N PRO A 27 -21.53 12.55 4.44
CA PRO A 27 -20.48 13.51 4.11
C PRO A 27 -19.22 13.37 4.98
N ASN A 28 -19.31 12.64 6.09
CA ASN A 28 -18.19 12.37 6.98
C ASN A 28 -17.40 11.11 6.62
N ILE A 29 -17.76 10.38 5.55
CA ILE A 29 -17.10 9.15 5.11
C ILE A 29 -16.39 9.38 3.76
N SER A 30 -15.08 9.18 3.73
CA SER A 30 -14.25 9.21 2.51
C SER A 30 -13.67 7.83 2.21
N VAL A 31 -13.52 7.48 0.94
CA VAL A 31 -13.00 6.17 0.50
C VAL A 31 -11.75 6.37 -0.33
N HIS A 32 -10.62 5.85 0.16
CA HIS A 32 -9.30 5.98 -0.44
C HIS A 32 -8.80 4.61 -0.89
N VAL A 33 -8.54 4.48 -2.19
CA VAL A 33 -8.19 3.21 -2.83
C VAL A 33 -7.00 3.40 -3.77
N GLY A 34 -6.10 2.41 -3.81
CA GLY A 34 -5.01 2.37 -4.78
C GLY A 34 -5.52 2.43 -6.23
N GLN A 35 -5.04 3.40 -7.01
CA GLN A 35 -5.59 3.67 -8.35
C GLN A 35 -5.10 2.70 -9.43
N ASP A 36 -3.87 2.20 -9.30
CA ASP A 36 -3.24 1.36 -10.31
C ASP A 36 -3.42 -0.13 -9.99
N LYS A 37 -4.35 -0.79 -10.70
CA LYS A 37 -4.68 -2.21 -10.49
C LYS A 37 -3.52 -3.18 -10.74
N THR A 38 -2.46 -2.75 -11.43
CA THR A 38 -1.28 -3.60 -11.65
C THR A 38 -0.50 -3.80 -10.34
N TYR A 39 -0.60 -2.85 -9.41
CA TYR A 39 -0.04 -2.93 -8.06
C TYR A 39 -1.14 -3.37 -7.09
N ARG A 40 -1.39 -4.68 -7.08
CA ARG A 40 -2.61 -5.29 -6.51
C ARG A 40 -2.75 -5.09 -5.00
N THR A 41 -1.67 -5.23 -4.27
CA THR A 41 -1.65 -5.21 -2.80
C THR A 41 -0.75 -4.09 -2.29
N LEU A 42 -0.60 -3.95 -0.97
CA LEU A 42 0.22 -2.89 -0.38
C LEU A 42 1.72 -3.04 -0.70
N GLU A 43 2.23 -4.26 -0.74
CA GLU A 43 3.66 -4.57 -0.98
C GLU A 43 4.20 -4.00 -2.31
N PRO A 44 3.59 -4.26 -3.48
CA PRO A 44 4.02 -3.66 -4.74
C PRO A 44 3.81 -2.15 -4.77
N GLN A 45 2.80 -1.62 -4.06
CA GLN A 45 2.61 -0.17 -3.97
C GLN A 45 3.70 0.52 -3.13
N LEU A 46 4.16 -0.11 -2.04
CA LEU A 46 5.28 0.37 -1.25
C LEU A 46 6.58 0.33 -2.06
N LEU A 47 6.82 -0.75 -2.80
CA LEU A 47 7.97 -0.83 -3.69
C LEU A 47 7.93 0.25 -4.77
N LYS A 48 6.76 0.50 -5.39
CA LYS A 48 6.58 1.59 -6.37
C LYS A 48 6.90 2.97 -5.78
N ALA A 49 6.53 3.21 -4.51
CA ALA A 49 6.70 4.50 -3.86
C ALA A 49 8.13 4.75 -3.33
N ASN A 50 8.92 3.70 -3.07
CA ASN A 50 10.22 3.78 -2.41
C ASN A 50 11.39 3.28 -3.27
N GLY A 51 11.14 2.35 -4.18
CA GLY A 51 12.15 1.68 -5.01
C GLY A 51 12.93 0.60 -4.27
N LEU A 52 13.62 -0.24 -5.04
CA LEU A 52 14.35 -1.42 -4.56
C LEU A 52 15.39 -1.10 -3.47
N VAL A 53 16.20 -0.06 -3.66
CA VAL A 53 17.31 0.28 -2.75
C VAL A 53 16.80 0.66 -1.36
N ALA A 54 15.78 1.53 -1.29
CA ALA A 54 15.22 1.96 -0.02
C ALA A 54 14.49 0.81 0.69
N MET A 55 13.74 0.00 -0.06
CA MET A 55 13.05 -1.17 0.51
C MET A 55 14.02 -2.21 1.05
N ASN A 56 15.11 -2.51 0.34
CA ASN A 56 16.19 -3.36 0.83
C ASN A 56 16.77 -2.83 2.16
N ALA A 57 17.08 -1.53 2.22
CA ALA A 57 17.61 -0.91 3.43
C ALA A 57 16.64 -0.98 4.62
N ILE A 58 15.33 -0.75 4.38
CA ILE A 58 14.28 -0.84 5.41
C ILE A 58 14.13 -2.28 5.91
N LEU A 59 14.11 -3.25 4.99
CA LEU A 59 13.90 -4.65 5.31
C LEU A 59 15.16 -5.34 5.85
N GLY A 60 16.32 -4.71 5.75
CA GLY A 60 17.61 -5.30 6.12
C GLY A 60 18.07 -6.38 5.14
N GLU A 61 17.64 -6.28 3.89
CA GLU A 61 17.85 -7.26 2.82
C GLU A 61 18.70 -6.67 1.68
N ASN A 62 19.09 -7.50 0.72
CA ASN A 62 19.91 -7.06 -0.43
C ASN A 62 19.54 -7.78 -1.73
N PHE A 63 18.26 -7.67 -2.13
CA PHE A 63 17.76 -8.22 -3.39
C PHE A 63 18.31 -7.47 -4.60
N ALA A 64 18.61 -8.20 -5.67
CA ALA A 64 19.11 -7.63 -6.94
C ALA A 64 17.99 -7.23 -7.90
N SER A 65 16.76 -7.72 -7.69
CA SER A 65 15.61 -7.40 -8.52
C SER A 65 14.38 -7.06 -7.67
N GLU A 66 13.48 -6.26 -8.25
CA GLU A 66 12.18 -5.95 -7.65
C GLU A 66 11.31 -7.20 -7.51
N ALA A 67 11.42 -8.15 -8.44
CA ALA A 67 10.65 -9.39 -8.40
C ALA A 67 11.01 -10.24 -7.17
N ASP A 68 12.31 -10.43 -6.88
CA ASP A 68 12.76 -11.22 -5.72
C ASP A 68 12.33 -10.56 -4.40
N LEU A 69 12.38 -9.22 -4.35
CA LEU A 69 11.92 -8.47 -3.18
C LEU A 69 10.41 -8.62 -2.99
N LEU A 70 9.62 -8.55 -4.06
CA LEU A 70 8.17 -8.74 -3.99
C LEU A 70 7.79 -10.15 -3.55
N GLU A 71 8.44 -11.17 -4.10
CA GLU A 71 8.26 -12.57 -3.68
C GLU A 71 8.57 -12.73 -2.18
N HIS A 72 9.67 -12.14 -1.71
CA HIS A 72 9.99 -12.11 -0.28
C HIS A 72 8.87 -11.48 0.56
N MET A 73 8.37 -10.31 0.13
CA MET A 73 7.33 -9.59 0.86
C MET A 73 5.99 -10.34 0.86
N GLU A 74 5.64 -10.98 -0.25
CA GLU A 74 4.41 -11.78 -0.37
C GLU A 74 4.41 -12.99 0.56
N ASP A 75 5.56 -13.67 0.71
CA ASP A 75 5.70 -14.82 1.61
C ASP A 75 5.79 -14.44 3.09
N ARG A 76 6.25 -13.21 3.39
CA ARG A 76 6.55 -12.74 4.76
C ARG A 76 5.80 -11.47 5.14
N LYS A 77 4.55 -11.32 4.69
CA LYS A 77 3.73 -10.10 4.85
C LYS A 77 3.78 -9.50 6.26
N THR A 78 3.47 -10.30 7.28
CA THR A 78 3.42 -9.84 8.67
C THR A 78 4.78 -9.36 9.16
N THR A 79 5.85 -10.11 8.85
CA THR A 79 7.21 -9.75 9.26
C THR A 79 7.66 -8.49 8.55
N CYS A 80 7.47 -8.39 7.23
CA CYS A 80 7.84 -7.20 6.46
C CYS A 80 7.08 -5.97 6.94
N ALA A 81 5.77 -6.08 7.20
CA ALA A 81 4.97 -4.99 7.73
C ALA A 81 5.47 -4.53 9.11
N LEU A 82 5.82 -5.46 10.01
CA LEU A 82 6.38 -5.12 11.31
C LEU A 82 7.77 -4.47 11.20
N THR A 83 8.63 -4.98 10.32
CA THR A 83 9.96 -4.41 10.04
C THR A 83 9.85 -2.99 9.52
N ILE A 84 8.97 -2.76 8.53
CA ILE A 84 8.68 -1.42 8.00
C ILE A 84 8.18 -0.49 9.10
N PHE A 85 7.20 -0.95 9.90
CA PHE A 85 6.62 -0.15 10.98
C PHE A 85 7.64 0.21 12.07
N SER A 86 8.60 -0.68 12.33
CA SER A 86 9.62 -0.50 13.36
C SER A 86 10.90 0.17 12.84
N SER A 87 10.95 0.53 11.56
CA SER A 87 12.13 1.11 10.93
C SER A 87 12.25 2.60 11.26
N ASP A 88 13.47 3.05 11.56
CA ASP A 88 13.80 4.47 11.69
C ASP A 88 14.06 5.15 10.32
N GLN A 89 14.04 4.37 9.23
CA GLN A 89 14.20 4.88 7.88
C GLN A 89 12.92 5.57 7.41
N ASN A 90 13.07 6.63 6.60
CA ASN A 90 11.91 7.31 6.03
C ASN A 90 11.27 6.44 4.95
N ILE A 91 9.96 6.20 5.06
CA ILE A 91 9.18 5.45 4.09
C ILE A 91 8.09 6.33 3.47
N ASN A 92 8.06 6.36 2.14
CA ASN A 92 7.00 6.99 1.38
C ASN A 92 5.79 6.05 1.36
N MET A 93 4.74 6.42 2.09
CA MET A 93 3.46 5.72 2.00
C MET A 93 2.79 5.98 0.65
N PRO A 94 2.12 4.97 0.06
CA PRO A 94 1.30 5.14 -1.14
C PRO A 94 0.31 6.31 -1.01
N GLU A 95 0.04 6.97 -2.13
CA GLU A 95 -0.76 8.20 -2.18
C GLU A 95 -2.13 8.05 -1.50
N TYR A 96 -2.85 6.96 -1.79
CA TYR A 96 -4.18 6.70 -1.19
C TYR A 96 -4.15 6.57 0.35
N ILE A 97 -3.02 6.20 0.95
CA ILE A 97 -2.86 6.18 2.41
C ILE A 97 -2.58 7.59 2.92
N ARG A 98 -1.76 8.36 2.21
CA ARG A 98 -1.46 9.76 2.56
C ARG A 98 -2.72 10.63 2.51
N ASP A 99 -3.54 10.47 1.47
CA ASP A 99 -4.79 11.20 1.30
C ASP A 99 -5.82 10.88 2.40
N ALA A 100 -5.71 9.71 3.03
CA ALA A 100 -6.59 9.31 4.10
C ALA A 100 -6.28 9.96 5.46
N VAL A 101 -5.05 10.46 5.64
CA VAL A 101 -4.57 11.04 6.91
C VAL A 101 -4.23 12.53 6.80
N ALA A 102 -4.34 13.11 5.60
CA ALA A 102 -4.19 14.55 5.35
C ALA A 102 -5.37 15.35 5.95
#